data_AF-A0A7V7X0B0-F1
#
_entry.id   AF-A0A7V7X0B0-F1
#
_cell.length_a   1.000
_cell.length_b   1.000
_cell.length_c   1.000
_cell.angle_alpha   90.00
_cell.angle_beta   90.00
_cell.angle_gamma   90.00
#
_symmetry.space_group_name_H-M   'P 1'
#
loop_
_entity.id
_entity.type
_entity.pdbx_description
1 polymer ?
#
loop_
_entity_poly.entity_id
_entity_poly.type
_entity_poly.pdbx_seq_one_letter_code
_entity_poly.pdbx_strand_id
1 'polypeptide(L)'
;MSTTNAAEEIDSKYFIRTVTYSMLKEQVVLHERGRPQMTTVDEWPQLVFLSADGKHTVADFIAAVSRQYSGGAPKGLPEQTRQVIRDVAAHGYIVLMSKPQKLPYYLSMPIEQQDPVRSKQLMEADGFITKVPK
;
A
#
# COMPACT_ATOMS: atom_id res chain seq x y z
N MET A 1 -15.89 11.54 -25.52
CA MET A 1 -14.66 12.24 -25.11
C MET A 1 -13.93 11.38 -24.11
N SER A 2 -12.61 11.28 -24.28
CA SER A 2 -11.72 10.20 -23.84
C SER A 2 -11.62 9.96 -22.32
N THR A 3 -12.29 8.92 -21.82
CA THR A 3 -12.02 8.36 -20.46
C THR A 3 -10.96 7.25 -20.49
N THR A 4 -10.58 6.77 -21.67
CA THR A 4 -9.65 5.64 -21.87
C THR A 4 -8.22 5.93 -21.37
N ASN A 5 -7.76 7.18 -21.38
CA ASN A 5 -6.35 7.51 -21.15
C ASN A 5 -5.90 7.37 -19.67
N ALA A 6 -6.75 7.76 -18.71
CA ALA A 6 -6.37 7.76 -17.29
C ALA A 6 -6.44 6.37 -16.62
N ALA A 7 -7.30 5.48 -17.14
CA ALA A 7 -7.42 4.10 -16.66
C ALA A 7 -6.25 3.24 -17.14
N GLU A 8 -5.87 3.37 -18.42
CA GLU A 8 -4.69 2.67 -18.97
C GLU A 8 -3.39 3.17 -18.31
N GLU A 9 -3.32 4.44 -17.90
CA GLU A 9 -2.12 4.95 -17.26
C GLU A 9 -1.87 4.34 -15.87
N ILE A 10 -2.90 4.17 -15.04
CA ILE A 10 -2.73 3.62 -13.69
C ILE A 10 -2.44 2.12 -13.70
N ASP A 11 -2.98 1.39 -14.66
CA ASP A 11 -2.85 -0.07 -14.74
C ASP A 11 -1.39 -0.52 -14.87
N SER A 12 -0.56 0.29 -15.52
CA SER A 12 0.89 0.05 -15.67
C SER A 12 1.73 0.43 -14.44
N LYS A 13 1.15 1.13 -13.46
CA LYS A 13 1.90 1.60 -12.29
C LYS A 13 2.09 0.48 -11.29
N TYR A 14 3.27 0.46 -10.69
CA TYR A 14 3.54 -0.28 -9.46
C TYR A 14 3.06 0.56 -8.29
N PHE A 15 2.82 -0.06 -7.14
CA PHE A 15 2.41 0.66 -5.96
C PHE A 15 3.06 0.09 -4.71
N ILE A 16 3.52 0.97 -3.84
CA ILE A 16 4.35 0.63 -2.69
C ILE A 16 3.86 1.36 -1.44
N ARG A 17 3.90 0.69 -0.29
CA ARG A 17 3.58 1.30 1.01
C ARG A 17 4.53 2.42 1.37
N THR A 18 4.00 3.41 2.08
CA THR A 18 4.74 4.59 2.58
C THR A 18 4.60 4.78 4.10
N VAL A 19 3.72 4.01 4.74
CA VAL A 19 3.46 4.07 6.19
C VAL A 19 3.73 2.72 6.87
N THR A 20 4.22 2.78 8.10
CA THR A 20 4.36 1.59 8.95
C THR A 20 3.00 1.14 9.47
N TYR A 21 2.85 -0.15 9.78
CA TYR A 21 1.56 -0.70 10.20
C TYR A 21 1.73 -1.83 11.21
N SER A 22 0.66 -2.08 11.96
CA SER A 22 0.48 -3.20 12.88
C SER A 22 -0.65 -4.10 12.39
N MET A 23 -0.61 -5.37 12.79
CA MET A 23 -1.75 -6.29 12.64
C MET A 23 -2.41 -6.52 14.00
N LEU A 24 -3.65 -6.02 14.15
CA LEU A 24 -4.50 -6.32 15.30
C LEU A 24 -5.54 -7.36 14.90
N LYS A 25 -5.27 -8.61 15.26
CA LYS A 25 -5.99 -9.77 14.71
C LYS A 25 -5.87 -9.80 13.18
N GLU A 26 -6.93 -9.43 12.48
CA GLU A 26 -7.00 -9.41 11.01
C GLU A 26 -7.10 -7.98 10.45
N GLN A 27 -7.04 -6.96 11.33
CA GLN A 27 -7.17 -5.56 10.94
C GLN A 27 -5.81 -4.86 10.88
N VAL A 28 -5.60 -4.12 9.79
CA VAL A 28 -4.45 -3.22 9.63
C VAL A 28 -4.68 -1.94 10.40
N VAL A 29 -3.68 -1.57 11.18
CA VAL A 29 -3.59 -0.29 11.88
C VAL A 29 -2.38 0.46 11.37
N LEU A 30 -2.60 1.63 10.77
CA LEU A 30 -1.56 2.48 10.20
C LEU A 30 -0.99 3.41 11.28
N HIS A 31 0.33 3.60 11.23
CA HIS A 31 1.07 4.54 12.07
C HIS A 31 1.61 5.66 11.18
N GLU A 32 0.87 6.76 11.11
CA GLU A 32 1.19 7.92 10.27
C GLU A 32 2.26 8.81 10.94
N ARG A 33 3.27 9.24 10.18
CA ARG A 33 4.33 10.10 10.70
C ARG A 33 3.74 11.44 11.17
N GLY A 34 4.03 11.81 12.42
CA GLY A 34 3.60 13.09 13.01
C GLY A 34 2.15 13.11 13.47
N ARG A 35 1.44 11.97 13.44
CA ARG A 35 0.11 11.83 14.02
C ARG A 35 0.16 10.80 15.16
N PRO A 36 -0.22 11.19 16.39
CA PRO A 36 -0.26 10.25 17.52
C PRO A 36 -1.46 9.29 17.44
N GLN A 37 -2.48 9.61 16.63
CA GLN A 37 -3.63 8.73 16.44
C GLN A 37 -3.30 7.58 15.49
N MET A 38 -3.80 6.41 15.82
CA MET A 38 -3.78 5.22 14.97
C MET A 38 -4.96 5.27 14.00
N THR A 39 -4.73 4.95 12.73
CA THR A 39 -5.79 4.89 11.71
C THR A 39 -6.10 3.44 11.37
N THR A 40 -7.34 3.02 11.61
CA THR A 40 -7.85 1.73 11.13
C THR A 40 -8.22 1.83 9.66
N VAL A 41 -8.03 0.73 8.92
CA VAL A 41 -8.33 0.68 7.49
C VAL A 41 -9.51 -0.27 7.25
N ASP A 42 -10.45 0.15 6.40
CA ASP A 42 -11.54 -0.72 5.95
C ASP A 42 -11.00 -1.89 5.11
N GLU A 43 -11.77 -2.96 4.96
CA GLU A 43 -11.33 -4.22 4.31
C GLU A 43 -10.74 -4.03 2.91
N TRP A 44 -11.39 -3.20 2.07
CA TRP A 44 -10.98 -3.03 0.68
C TRP A 44 -9.74 -2.15 0.51
N PRO A 45 -9.65 -0.96 1.14
CA PRO A 45 -8.39 -0.22 1.24
C PRO A 45 -7.27 -1.01 1.93
N GLN A 46 -7.58 -1.86 2.91
CA GLN A 46 -6.61 -2.73 3.60
C GLN A 46 -6.01 -3.75 2.63
N LEU A 47 -6.83 -4.41 1.81
CA LEU A 47 -6.36 -5.35 0.81
C LEU A 47 -5.41 -4.69 -0.20
N VAL A 48 -5.77 -3.48 -0.65
CA VAL A 48 -4.91 -2.66 -1.52
C VAL A 48 -3.59 -2.33 -0.83
N PHE A 49 -3.63 -1.84 0.41
CA PHE A 49 -2.44 -1.47 1.17
C PHE A 49 -1.50 -2.66 1.39
N LEU A 50 -2.03 -3.83 1.76
CA LEU A 50 -1.23 -5.04 1.96
C LEU A 50 -0.63 -5.58 0.65
N SER A 51 -1.29 -5.33 -0.48
CA SER A 51 -0.81 -5.71 -1.83
C SER A 51 0.21 -4.74 -2.42
N ALA A 52 0.42 -3.57 -1.80
CA ALA A 52 1.33 -2.54 -2.26
C ALA A 52 2.80 -2.89 -1.96
N ASP A 53 3.31 -3.88 -2.68
CA ASP A 53 4.63 -4.48 -2.48
C ASP A 53 5.75 -3.88 -3.34
N GLY A 54 5.41 -2.96 -4.24
CA GLY A 54 6.30 -2.34 -5.21
C GLY A 54 6.76 -3.26 -6.34
N LYS A 55 6.24 -4.48 -6.45
CA LYS A 55 6.61 -5.48 -7.45
C LYS A 55 5.49 -5.77 -8.44
N HIS A 56 4.24 -5.70 -8.00
CA HIS A 56 3.08 -5.94 -8.86
C HIS A 56 2.47 -4.62 -9.33
N THR A 57 1.96 -4.63 -10.56
CA THR A 57 1.23 -3.50 -11.12
C THR A 57 -0.22 -3.48 -10.63
N VAL A 58 -0.90 -2.35 -10.82
CA VAL A 58 -2.34 -2.26 -10.55
C VAL A 58 -3.12 -3.26 -11.40
N ALA A 59 -2.74 -3.49 -12.66
CA ALA A 59 -3.35 -4.51 -13.51
C ALA A 59 -3.18 -5.92 -12.94
N ASP A 60 -1.99 -6.26 -12.43
CA ASP A 60 -1.73 -7.57 -11.82
C ASP A 60 -2.62 -7.79 -10.58
N PHE A 61 -2.76 -6.76 -9.75
CA PHE A 61 -3.62 -6.80 -8.57
C PHE A 61 -5.10 -6.98 -8.96
N ILE A 62 -5.61 -6.18 -9.90
CA ILE A 62 -6.99 -6.32 -10.40
C ILE A 62 -7.23 -7.72 -10.96
N ALA A 63 -6.28 -8.26 -11.73
CA ALA A 63 -6.38 -9.61 -12.26
C ALA A 63 -6.39 -10.67 -11.14
N ALA A 64 -5.54 -10.51 -10.12
CA ALA A 64 -5.48 -11.42 -8.98
C ALA A 64 -6.79 -11.43 -8.18
N VAL A 65 -7.35 -10.24 -7.90
CA VAL A 65 -8.65 -10.09 -7.22
C VAL A 65 -9.79 -10.64 -8.08
N SER A 66 -9.79 -10.37 -9.38
CA SER A 66 -10.83 -10.86 -10.31
C SER A 66 -10.90 -12.39 -10.35
N ARG A 67 -9.76 -13.08 -10.21
CA ARG A 67 -9.68 -14.55 -10.21
C ARG A 67 -10.30 -15.20 -8.96
N GLN A 68 -10.57 -14.44 -7.90
CA GLN A 68 -11.23 -14.97 -6.71
C GLN A 68 -12.73 -15.24 -6.93
N TYR A 69 -13.30 -14.69 -8.02
CA TYR A 69 -14.71 -14.88 -8.37
C TYR A 69 -14.86 -16.04 -9.37
N SER A 70 -15.22 -17.22 -8.87
CA SER A 70 -15.42 -18.44 -9.68
C SER A 70 -16.51 -18.32 -10.75
N GLY A 71 -17.49 -17.43 -10.57
CA GLY A 71 -18.57 -17.13 -11.52
C GLY A 71 -18.28 -15.97 -12.47
N GLY A 72 -17.05 -15.44 -12.46
CA GLY A 72 -16.68 -14.21 -13.16
C GLY A 72 -16.76 -12.98 -12.24
N ALA A 73 -15.81 -12.05 -12.43
CA ALA A 73 -15.73 -10.84 -11.63
C ALA A 73 -16.98 -9.95 -11.81
N PRO A 74 -17.49 -9.31 -10.74
CA PRO A 74 -18.58 -8.35 -10.83
C PRO A 74 -18.30 -7.24 -11.84
N LYS A 75 -19.34 -6.83 -12.57
CA LYS A 75 -19.25 -5.70 -13.51
C LYS A 75 -18.89 -4.43 -12.75
N GLY A 76 -17.74 -3.83 -13.06
CA GLY A 76 -17.22 -2.62 -12.41
C GLY A 76 -16.17 -2.86 -11.34
N LEU A 77 -15.82 -4.11 -11.03
CA LEU A 77 -14.73 -4.42 -10.09
C LEU A 77 -13.41 -3.73 -10.48
N PRO A 78 -12.94 -3.75 -11.75
CA PRO A 78 -11.71 -3.05 -12.12
C PRO A 78 -11.77 -1.55 -11.83
N GLU A 79 -12.87 -0.89 -12.20
CA GLU A 79 -13.04 0.56 -12.02
C GLU A 79 -13.08 0.94 -10.53
N GLN A 80 -13.82 0.19 -9.71
CA GLN A 80 -13.87 0.39 -8.26
C GLN A 80 -12.51 0.15 -7.60
N THR A 81 -11.79 -0.88 -8.04
CA THR A 81 -10.45 -1.18 -7.52
C THR A 81 -9.47 -0.05 -7.83
N ARG A 82 -9.49 0.48 -9.07
CA ARG A 82 -8.67 1.65 -9.43
C ARG A 82 -9.01 2.86 -8.58
N GLN A 83 -10.30 3.11 -8.31
CA GLN A 83 -10.71 4.24 -7.47
C GLN A 83 -10.16 4.08 -6.05
N VAL A 84 -10.29 2.90 -5.46
CA VAL A 84 -9.80 2.64 -4.10
C VAL A 84 -8.28 2.78 -4.03
N ILE A 85 -7.55 2.32 -5.04
CA ILE A 85 -6.09 2.54 -5.12
C ILE A 85 -5.76 4.04 -5.16
N ARG A 86 -6.52 4.84 -5.93
CA ARG A 86 -6.34 6.30 -5.97
C ARG A 86 -6.63 6.92 -4.61
N ASP A 87 -7.68 6.47 -3.92
CA ASP A 87 -8.04 6.99 -2.61
C ASP A 87 -6.95 6.65 -1.58
N VAL A 88 -6.49 5.40 -1.53
CA VAL A 88 -5.37 4.98 -0.64
C VAL A 88 -4.09 5.77 -0.93
N ALA A 89 -3.81 6.04 -2.22
CA ALA A 89 -2.67 6.88 -2.63
C ALA A 89 -2.86 8.35 -2.25
N ALA A 90 -4.08 8.89 -2.37
CA ALA A 90 -4.41 10.27 -2.00
C ALA A 90 -4.29 10.52 -0.49
N HIS A 91 -4.56 9.50 0.34
CA HIS A 91 -4.28 9.53 1.78
C HIS A 91 -2.78 9.41 2.11
N GLY A 92 -1.94 9.09 1.12
CA GLY A 92 -0.50 8.95 1.29
C GLY A 92 -0.07 7.65 1.97
N TYR A 93 -0.91 6.61 1.95
CA TYR A 93 -0.58 5.29 2.52
C TYR A 93 0.20 4.39 1.56
N ILE A 94 0.06 4.66 0.27
CA ILE A 94 0.85 4.08 -0.81
C ILE A 94 1.27 5.20 -1.78
N VAL A 95 2.23 4.89 -2.64
CA VAL A 95 2.59 5.74 -3.79
C VAL A 95 2.64 4.91 -5.07
N LEU A 96 2.16 5.49 -6.17
CA LEU A 96 2.22 4.91 -7.51
C LEU A 96 3.58 5.21 -8.14
N MET A 97 4.19 4.22 -8.78
CA MET A 97 5.53 4.29 -9.38
C MET A 97 5.52 3.77 -10.81
N SER A 98 6.39 4.31 -11.66
CA SER A 98 6.58 3.84 -13.05
C SER A 98 7.52 2.64 -13.17
N LYS A 99 8.24 2.28 -12.10
CA LYS A 99 9.19 1.17 -12.06
C LYS A 99 9.00 0.38 -10.76
N PRO A 100 9.30 -0.93 -10.77
CA PRO A 100 9.25 -1.72 -9.56
C PRO A 100 10.31 -1.23 -8.57
N GLN A 101 9.99 -1.27 -7.28
CA GLN A 101 10.88 -0.90 -6.20
C GLN A 101 10.71 -1.87 -5.03
N LYS A 102 11.81 -2.23 -4.39
CA LYS A 102 11.78 -3.07 -3.19
C LYS A 102 11.31 -2.25 -2.00
N LEU A 103 10.39 -2.82 -1.22
CA LEU A 103 10.01 -2.26 0.07
C LEU A 103 11.21 -2.18 1.03
N PRO A 104 11.42 -1.03 1.69
CA PRO A 104 12.25 -0.95 2.87
C PRO A 104 11.79 -1.96 3.93
N TYR A 105 12.74 -2.49 4.69
CA TYR A 105 12.48 -3.54 5.69
C TYR A 105 11.34 -3.17 6.64
N TYR A 106 11.34 -1.95 7.16
CA TYR A 106 10.37 -1.44 8.13
C TYR A 106 8.98 -1.17 7.54
N LEU A 107 8.82 -1.18 6.21
CA LEU A 107 7.53 -1.10 5.52
C LEU A 107 7.07 -2.46 4.98
N SER A 108 7.94 -3.47 4.98
CA SER A 108 7.68 -4.76 4.34
C SER A 108 6.78 -5.69 5.15
N MET A 109 6.76 -5.54 6.47
CA MET A 109 6.07 -6.42 7.41
C MET A 109 5.51 -5.63 8.61
N PRO A 110 4.55 -6.17 9.37
CA PRO A 110 3.98 -5.51 10.54
C PRO A 110 5.06 -5.21 11.59
N ILE A 111 4.90 -4.14 12.36
CA ILE A 111 5.85 -3.73 13.40
C ILE A 111 6.15 -4.88 14.38
N GLU A 112 5.16 -5.70 14.70
CA GLU A 112 5.30 -6.83 15.63
C GLU A 112 6.27 -7.91 15.14
N GLN A 113 6.53 -7.96 13.84
CA GLN A 113 7.43 -8.95 13.21
C GLN A 113 8.83 -8.39 12.97
N GLN A 114 9.06 -7.11 13.26
CA GLN A 114 10.33 -6.46 13.01
C GLN A 114 11.24 -6.54 14.23
N ASP A 115 12.54 -6.81 14.01
CA ASP A 115 13.58 -6.42 14.96
C ASP A 115 13.55 -4.88 15.19
N PRO A 116 13.26 -4.40 16.41
CA PRO A 116 13.09 -2.97 16.67
C PRO A 116 14.38 -2.15 16.51
N VAL A 117 15.54 -2.75 16.84
CA VAL A 117 16.84 -2.08 16.75
C VAL A 117 17.21 -1.89 15.28
N ARG A 118 17.08 -2.96 14.49
CA ARG A 118 17.33 -2.95 13.04
C ARG A 118 16.36 -2.02 12.32
N SER A 119 15.07 -2.07 12.66
CA SER A 119 14.05 -1.21 12.05
C SER A 119 14.39 0.26 12.27
N LYS A 120 14.67 0.66 13.52
CA LYS A 120 15.07 2.03 13.86
C LYS A 120 16.33 2.47 13.10
N GLN A 121 17.37 1.64 13.06
CA GLN A 121 18.61 1.97 12.34
C GLN A 121 18.38 2.21 10.85
N LEU A 122 17.57 1.37 10.20
CA LEU A 122 17.23 1.52 8.78
C LEU A 122 16.35 2.74 8.54
N MET A 123 15.35 3.00 9.40
CA MET A 123 14.51 4.19 9.30
C MET A 123 15.32 5.49 9.45
N GLU A 124 16.31 5.52 10.34
CA GLU A 124 17.23 6.66 10.50
C GLU A 124 18.14 6.83 9.27
N ALA A 125 18.72 5.73 8.76
CA ALA A 125 19.60 5.75 7.59
C ALA A 125 18.87 6.21 6.32
N ASP A 126 17.61 5.82 6.15
CA ASP A 126 16.76 6.18 5.02
C ASP A 126 16.11 7.58 5.18
N GLY A 127 16.35 8.27 6.31
CA GLY A 127 15.73 9.58 6.61
C GLY A 127 14.22 9.51 6.87
N PHE A 128 13.69 8.30 7.05
CA PHE A 128 12.27 8.04 7.31
C PHE A 128 11.84 8.57 8.69
N ILE A 129 12.75 8.55 9.67
CA ILE A 129 12.60 9.25 10.95
C ILE A 129 13.79 10.16 11.21
N THR A 130 13.57 11.21 11.99
CA THR A 130 14.64 12.11 12.41
C THR A 130 15.46 11.41 13.50
N LYS A 131 16.79 11.41 13.36
CA LYS A 131 17.69 10.95 14.41
C LYS A 131 17.49 11.82 15.64
N VAL A 132 17.05 11.24 16.75
CA VAL A 132 16.99 11.96 18.04
C VAL A 132 18.42 12.12 18.53
N PRO A 133 18.93 13.35 18.75
CA PRO A 133 20.24 13.54 19.37
C PRO A 133 20.24 12.87 20.75
N LYS A 134 21.32 12.12 21.05
CA LYS A 134 21.57 11.61 22.40
C LYS A 134 21.99 12.76 23.32
#